data_AF-I1VX15-F1
#
_entry.id   AF-I1VX15-F1
#
_cell.length_a   1.000
_cell.length_b   1.000
_cell.length_c   1.000
_cell.angle_alpha   90.00
_cell.angle_beta   90.00
_cell.angle_gamma   90.00
#
_symmetry.space_group_name_H-M   'P 1'
#
loop_
_entity.id
_entity.type
_entity.pdbx_description
1 polymer ?
#
loop_
_entity_poly.entity_id
_entity_poly.type
_entity_poly.pdbx_seq_one_letter_code
_entity_poly.pdbx_strand_id
1 'polypeptide(L)'
;MKAVVLILGFMLCAVPALGDGVSICYWGAWANYRPELGAYGVSDLPADLCTHLVYSFIGLDGEGNLTLAEEIDVGGKSSYIKDFIKLKETYPKLKLIVAVGGYNEGSADFSKVCNNDTLRAHFVSNLVQFVEESGFDGLDLDWEYPGQREGSQESDKQAFVDLVRDLKEQLGPKGLELMAAVPITQWAVGIGYDVANISKHLDYISLMTYDMHGTWENVTGSNAPLYGQLTDPAGDVLNVQAGLNVWLTNGAPASKLVLGLPSYGKSFTLASLDNTGTGAPHAGGGAPGPYTGETGTLAYYEICLAQQQSSWNVTVVKDNYAFASSGLQWVGYDDPSITFAKGRFAKQNKLAGVMYWATDLDDFAGYCSRVTYPIIKAGIKGFNSL
;
A
#
# COMPACT_ATOMS: atom_id res chain seq x y z
N MET A 1 -56.65 -17.44 -41.13
CA MET A 1 -55.23 -17.25 -40.81
C MET A 1 -55.14 -16.15 -39.76
N LYS A 2 -54.86 -16.48 -38.49
CA LYS A 2 -54.62 -15.50 -37.43
C LYS A 2 -53.10 -15.35 -37.27
N ALA A 3 -52.58 -14.15 -37.52
CA ALA A 3 -51.16 -13.85 -37.38
C ALA A 3 -50.80 -13.74 -35.90
N VAL A 4 -49.84 -14.54 -35.46
CA VAL A 4 -49.22 -14.45 -34.14
C VAL A 4 -48.04 -13.49 -34.26
N VAL A 5 -48.12 -12.35 -33.57
CA VAL A 5 -47.01 -11.40 -33.44
C VAL A 5 -46.15 -11.85 -32.26
N LEU A 6 -44.94 -12.32 -32.53
CA LEU A 6 -43.93 -12.59 -31.52
C LEU A 6 -43.27 -11.25 -31.13
N ILE A 7 -43.48 -10.81 -29.89
CA ILE A 7 -42.73 -9.69 -29.31
C ILE A 7 -41.48 -10.29 -28.68
N LEU A 8 -40.33 -10.13 -29.33
CA LEU A 8 -39.02 -10.40 -28.74
C LEU A 8 -38.71 -9.32 -27.71
N GLY A 9 -38.85 -9.65 -26.43
CA GLY A 9 -38.35 -8.83 -25.34
C GLY A 9 -36.83 -8.85 -25.32
N PHE A 10 -36.20 -7.73 -25.70
CA PHE A 10 -34.80 -7.49 -25.40
C PHE A 10 -34.66 -7.26 -23.90
N MET A 11 -34.19 -8.28 -23.17
CA MET A 11 -33.69 -8.12 -21.82
C MET A 11 -32.37 -7.34 -21.92
N LEU A 12 -32.40 -6.02 -21.71
CA LEU A 12 -31.18 -5.27 -21.44
C LEU A 12 -30.65 -5.74 -20.10
N CYS A 13 -29.62 -6.60 -20.12
CA CYS A 13 -28.72 -6.73 -18.98
C CYS A 13 -28.07 -5.35 -18.79
N ALA A 14 -28.55 -4.59 -17.81
CA ALA A 14 -27.84 -3.42 -17.33
C ALA A 14 -26.52 -3.91 -16.74
N VAL A 15 -25.44 -3.78 -17.51
CA VAL A 15 -24.09 -3.85 -16.96
C VAL A 15 -24.01 -2.67 -15.98
N PRO A 16 -23.74 -2.89 -14.69
CA PRO A 16 -23.48 -1.78 -13.79
C PRO A 16 -22.33 -0.97 -14.40
N ALA A 17 -22.52 0.33 -14.59
CA ALA A 17 -21.38 1.19 -14.83
C ALA A 17 -20.39 0.93 -13.68
N LEU A 18 -19.16 0.51 -13.99
CA LEU A 18 -18.12 0.54 -12.98
C LEU A 18 -18.08 1.99 -12.49
N GLY A 19 -18.38 2.21 -11.21
CA GLY A 19 -18.15 3.50 -10.59
C GLY A 19 -16.68 3.92 -10.76
N ASP A 20 -16.41 5.20 -10.55
CA ASP A 20 -15.03 5.68 -10.41
C ASP A 20 -14.34 4.80 -9.35
N GLY A 21 -13.20 4.18 -9.68
CA GLY A 21 -12.51 3.28 -8.77
C GLY A 21 -11.86 4.02 -7.61
N VAL A 22 -11.35 3.28 -6.63
CA VAL A 22 -10.72 3.88 -5.44
C VAL A 22 -9.25 4.24 -5.66
N SER A 23 -8.83 5.36 -5.09
CA SER A 23 -7.43 5.74 -4.92
C SER A 23 -7.16 5.86 -3.42
N ILE A 24 -6.49 4.85 -2.86
CA ILE A 24 -6.16 4.76 -1.42
C ILE A 24 -4.74 5.27 -1.21
N CYS A 25 -4.55 6.25 -0.34
CA CYS A 25 -3.30 6.98 -0.23
C CYS A 25 -2.82 6.99 1.22
N TYR A 26 -1.75 6.27 1.50
CA TYR A 26 -1.17 6.22 2.85
C TYR A 26 -0.31 7.45 3.12
N TRP A 27 -0.36 7.91 4.36
CA TRP A 27 0.49 8.96 4.90
C TRP A 27 1.14 8.49 6.20
N GLY A 28 2.47 8.36 6.18
CA GLY A 28 3.22 8.15 7.40
C GLY A 28 3.30 9.43 8.20
N ALA A 29 2.65 9.49 9.37
CA ALA A 29 2.59 10.70 10.19
C ALA A 29 3.99 11.21 10.61
N TRP A 30 4.98 10.30 10.67
CA TRP A 30 6.39 10.63 10.94
C TRP A 30 7.05 11.47 9.83
N ALA A 31 6.50 11.51 8.61
CA ALA A 31 7.05 12.27 7.50
C ALA A 31 7.09 13.79 7.77
N ASN A 32 6.27 14.27 8.72
CA ASN A 32 6.29 15.65 9.19
C ASN A 32 7.65 16.04 9.82
N TYR A 33 8.41 15.07 10.33
CA TYR A 33 9.70 15.28 10.99
C TYR A 33 10.91 15.14 10.06
N ARG A 34 10.69 14.83 8.78
CA ARG A 34 11.78 14.79 7.80
C ARG A 34 12.41 16.19 7.65
N PRO A 35 13.73 16.27 7.41
CA PRO A 35 14.40 17.55 7.28
C PRO A 35 14.01 18.25 5.96
N GLU A 36 14.08 19.58 5.99
CA GLU A 36 14.06 20.45 4.81
C GLU A 36 12.93 20.14 3.81
N LEU A 37 13.27 19.77 2.57
CA LEU A 37 12.32 19.51 1.49
C LEU A 37 11.49 18.24 1.69
N GLY A 38 11.90 17.36 2.61
CA GLY A 38 11.20 16.12 2.91
C GLY A 38 10.09 16.27 3.94
N ALA A 39 10.01 17.40 4.67
CA ALA A 39 8.95 17.64 5.65
C ALA A 39 7.58 17.60 4.96
N TYR A 40 6.71 16.71 5.41
CA TYR A 40 5.41 16.45 4.79
C TYR A 40 4.32 16.31 5.84
N GLY A 41 3.37 17.24 5.85
CA GLY A 41 2.29 17.29 6.83
C GLY A 41 0.89 17.22 6.20
N VAL A 42 -0.13 17.47 7.02
CA VAL A 42 -1.54 17.42 6.60
C VAL A 42 -1.83 18.36 5.41
N SER A 43 -1.18 19.53 5.38
CA SER A 43 -1.33 20.51 4.30
C SER A 43 -0.81 20.03 2.94
N ASP A 44 0.05 19.02 2.94
CA ASP A 44 0.66 18.45 1.75
C ASP A 44 -0.07 17.19 1.30
N LEU A 45 -1.25 16.87 1.84
CA LEU A 45 -1.97 15.66 1.45
C LEU A 45 -2.71 15.88 0.11
N PRO A 46 -2.62 14.93 -0.86
CA PRO A 46 -3.30 15.03 -2.15
C PRO A 46 -4.80 14.67 -2.05
N ALA A 47 -5.53 15.38 -1.18
CA ALA A 47 -6.93 15.15 -0.85
C ALA A 47 -7.89 15.32 -2.05
N ASP A 48 -7.46 16.03 -3.10
CA ASP A 48 -8.18 16.18 -4.37
C ASP A 48 -7.93 15.03 -5.35
N LEU A 49 -6.88 14.24 -5.15
CA LEU A 49 -6.53 13.08 -5.99
C LEU A 49 -7.02 11.76 -5.40
N CYS A 50 -7.05 11.65 -4.08
CA CYS A 50 -7.35 10.40 -3.38
C CYS A 50 -8.83 10.30 -3.00
N THR A 51 -9.40 9.10 -3.09
CA THR A 51 -10.74 8.83 -2.53
C THR A 51 -10.67 8.46 -1.05
N HIS A 52 -9.56 7.85 -0.63
CA HIS A 52 -9.26 7.52 0.77
C HIS A 52 -7.86 8.02 1.14
N LEU A 53 -7.74 8.73 2.25
CA LEU A 53 -6.45 8.96 2.90
C LEU A 53 -6.34 8.05 4.12
N VAL A 54 -5.19 7.41 4.30
CA VAL A 54 -4.92 6.50 5.42
C VAL A 54 -3.86 7.13 6.33
N TYR A 55 -4.23 7.35 7.59
CA TYR A 55 -3.36 7.84 8.64
C TYR A 55 -2.57 6.67 9.25
N SER A 56 -1.26 6.67 9.07
CA SER A 56 -0.35 5.60 9.51
C SER A 56 0.61 6.11 10.59
N PHE A 57 0.70 5.50 11.77
CA PHE A 57 -0.05 4.35 12.30
C PHE A 57 -0.44 4.57 13.76
N ILE A 58 -1.46 3.84 14.20
CA ILE A 58 -1.64 3.49 15.61
C ILE A 58 -1.10 2.07 15.84
N GLY A 59 -0.73 1.74 17.07
CA GLY A 59 -0.26 0.41 17.44
C GLY A 59 -1.15 -0.24 18.50
N LEU A 60 -0.66 -1.34 19.08
CA LEU A 60 -1.30 -2.03 20.19
C LEU A 60 -0.28 -2.56 21.20
N ASP A 61 -0.69 -2.71 22.45
CA ASP A 61 0.07 -3.48 23.44
C ASP A 61 -0.46 -4.92 23.58
N GLY A 62 0.27 -5.73 24.34
CA GLY A 62 -0.09 -7.12 24.61
C GLY A 62 -1.37 -7.30 25.44
N GLU A 63 -2.01 -6.24 25.90
CA GLU A 63 -3.29 -6.23 26.61
C GLU A 63 -4.45 -5.76 25.72
N GLY A 64 -4.16 -5.41 24.45
CA GLY A 64 -5.14 -4.93 23.48
C GLY A 64 -5.52 -3.46 23.67
N ASN A 65 -4.71 -2.67 24.38
CA ASN A 65 -4.85 -1.21 24.38
C ASN A 65 -4.19 -0.65 23.12
N LEU A 66 -4.71 0.48 22.64
CA LEU A 66 -4.10 1.19 21.52
C LEU A 66 -2.88 1.98 22.00
N THR A 67 -1.80 1.91 21.23
CA THR A 67 -0.61 2.72 21.45
C THR A 67 -0.55 3.82 20.38
N LEU A 68 -0.19 5.03 20.81
CA LEU A 68 0.05 6.15 19.91
C LEU A 68 1.51 6.55 20.12
N ALA A 69 2.28 6.64 19.04
CA ALA A 69 3.65 7.11 19.16
C ALA A 69 3.67 8.55 19.72
N GLU A 70 4.63 8.86 20.58
CA GLU A 70 4.73 10.19 21.20
C GLU A 70 4.91 11.32 20.16
N GLU A 71 5.52 11.00 19.03
CA GLU A 71 5.68 11.85 17.84
C GLU A 71 4.35 12.17 17.15
N ILE A 72 3.27 11.44 17.48
CA ILE A 72 2.00 11.46 16.78
C ILE A 72 0.92 12.16 17.65
N ASP A 73 0.96 12.07 18.99
CA ASP A 73 -0.06 12.75 19.83
C ASP A 73 0.19 12.92 21.36
N VAL A 74 1.41 13.20 21.87
CA VAL A 74 1.58 13.58 23.30
C VAL A 74 2.35 14.89 23.48
N GLY A 75 1.62 15.97 23.84
CA GLY A 75 2.28 17.25 24.17
C GLY A 75 1.44 18.54 24.15
N GLY A 76 0.11 18.49 24.10
CA GLY A 76 -0.72 19.68 24.34
C GLY A 76 -0.64 20.80 23.30
N LYS A 77 -0.12 20.51 22.10
CA LYS A 77 -0.20 21.36 20.90
C LYS A 77 -0.78 20.50 19.76
N SER A 78 -2.09 20.63 19.52
CA SER A 78 -2.85 20.16 18.33
C SER A 78 -2.16 19.10 17.44
N SER A 79 -2.44 17.80 17.62
CA SER A 79 -3.55 17.03 17.04
C SER A 79 -3.52 16.85 15.52
N TYR A 80 -2.48 16.20 14.98
CA TYR A 80 -2.43 15.81 13.56
C TYR A 80 -3.67 15.04 13.13
N ILE A 81 -4.23 14.21 14.02
CA ILE A 81 -5.52 13.54 13.78
C ILE A 81 -6.64 14.57 13.56
N LYS A 82 -6.79 15.58 14.43
CA LYS A 82 -7.86 16.58 14.22
C LYS A 82 -7.66 17.38 12.94
N ASP A 83 -6.43 17.73 12.59
CA ASP A 83 -6.16 18.46 11.35
C ASP A 83 -6.39 17.58 10.12
N PHE A 84 -6.04 16.30 10.19
CA PHE A 84 -6.38 15.30 9.19
C PHE A 84 -7.90 15.19 9.01
N ILE A 85 -8.64 15.09 10.11
CA ILE A 85 -10.12 15.01 10.10
C ILE A 85 -10.77 16.28 9.51
N LYS A 86 -10.19 17.47 9.77
CA LYS A 86 -10.66 18.74 9.17
C LYS A 86 -10.57 18.78 7.65
N LEU A 87 -9.79 17.90 7.00
CA LEU A 87 -9.79 17.82 5.53
C LEU A 87 -11.19 17.61 4.96
N LYS A 88 -12.10 16.95 5.69
CA LYS A 88 -13.49 16.75 5.28
C LYS A 88 -14.31 18.04 5.17
N GLU A 89 -13.90 19.12 5.82
CA GLU A 89 -14.54 20.43 5.65
C GLU A 89 -14.34 20.98 4.22
N THR A 90 -13.19 20.67 3.62
CA THR A 90 -12.85 21.07 2.23
C THR A 90 -13.22 19.97 1.23
N TYR A 91 -13.04 18.71 1.61
CA TYR A 91 -13.26 17.52 0.77
C TYR A 91 -14.31 16.59 1.40
N PRO A 92 -15.61 16.96 1.35
CA PRO A 92 -16.66 16.25 2.10
C PRO A 92 -16.94 14.81 1.63
N LYS A 93 -16.41 14.40 0.46
CA LYS A 93 -16.50 13.03 -0.06
C LYS A 93 -15.29 12.17 0.28
N LEU A 94 -14.22 12.77 0.80
CA LEU A 94 -12.99 12.08 1.13
C LEU A 94 -13.22 11.16 2.32
N LYS A 95 -12.74 9.93 2.21
CA LYS A 95 -12.73 8.95 3.29
C LYS A 95 -11.42 9.06 4.06
N LEU A 96 -11.51 9.24 5.36
CA LEU A 96 -10.35 9.30 6.24
C LEU A 96 -10.27 8.04 7.07
N ILE A 97 -9.24 7.25 6.86
CA ILE A 97 -9.06 5.95 7.50
C ILE A 97 -7.86 6.01 8.44
N VAL A 98 -7.91 5.31 9.57
CA VAL A 98 -6.73 5.07 10.41
C VAL A 98 -6.22 3.66 10.18
N ALA A 99 -4.90 3.48 10.09
CA ALA A 99 -4.26 2.17 10.02
C ALA A 99 -3.67 1.76 11.37
N VAL A 100 -3.86 0.49 11.74
CA VAL A 100 -3.23 -0.13 12.92
C VAL A 100 -2.19 -1.16 12.49
N GLY A 101 -0.97 -1.02 13.03
CA GLY A 101 0.14 -1.94 12.75
C GLY A 101 1.28 -1.31 11.96
N GLY A 102 1.60 -1.92 10.81
CA GLY A 102 2.77 -1.63 9.99
C GLY A 102 4.00 -2.45 10.41
N TYR A 103 4.99 -2.51 9.52
CA TYR A 103 6.18 -3.35 9.68
C TYR A 103 6.88 -3.23 11.06
N ASN A 104 6.99 -2.03 11.62
CA ASN A 104 7.69 -1.79 12.88
C ASN A 104 6.92 -2.24 14.13
N GLU A 105 5.59 -2.40 14.05
CA GLU A 105 4.78 -2.86 15.18
C GLU A 105 5.10 -4.32 15.56
N GLY A 106 5.57 -5.10 14.58
CA GLY A 106 5.83 -6.53 14.79
C GLY A 106 4.55 -7.37 14.77
N SER A 107 4.69 -8.65 15.14
CA SER A 107 3.56 -9.59 15.18
C SER A 107 3.25 -10.14 16.57
N ALA A 108 4.12 -9.95 17.55
CA ALA A 108 3.99 -10.62 18.85
C ALA A 108 2.72 -10.21 19.60
N ASP A 109 2.44 -8.92 19.69
CA ASP A 109 1.24 -8.43 20.38
C ASP A 109 -0.03 -8.68 19.57
N PHE A 110 0.00 -8.53 18.25
CA PHE A 110 -1.11 -8.96 17.39
C PHE A 110 -1.46 -10.44 17.59
N SER A 111 -0.46 -11.33 17.54
CA SER A 111 -0.61 -12.77 17.78
C SER A 111 -1.20 -13.03 19.17
N LYS A 112 -0.63 -12.44 20.23
CA LYS A 112 -1.11 -12.61 21.61
C LYS A 112 -2.56 -12.18 21.77
N VAL A 113 -2.89 -10.98 21.29
CA VAL A 113 -4.22 -10.36 21.45
C VAL A 113 -5.27 -11.08 20.61
N CYS A 114 -4.99 -11.34 19.33
CA CYS A 114 -6.00 -11.90 18.42
C CYS A 114 -6.31 -13.37 18.71
N ASN A 115 -5.36 -14.15 19.25
CA ASN A 115 -5.59 -15.55 19.65
C ASN A 115 -6.32 -15.69 21.00
N ASN A 116 -6.66 -14.60 21.69
CA ASN A 116 -7.38 -14.63 22.95
C ASN A 116 -8.72 -13.91 22.82
N ASP A 117 -9.84 -14.61 22.98
CA ASP A 117 -11.18 -14.03 22.75
C ASP A 117 -11.47 -12.79 23.60
N THR A 118 -11.03 -12.77 24.86
CA THR A 118 -11.23 -11.62 25.75
C THR A 118 -10.38 -10.43 25.33
N LEU A 119 -9.10 -10.65 25.01
CA LEU A 119 -8.21 -9.58 24.55
C LEU A 119 -8.61 -9.06 23.17
N ARG A 120 -9.00 -9.95 22.25
CA ARG A 120 -9.51 -9.59 20.93
C ARG A 120 -10.77 -8.75 21.05
N ALA A 121 -11.75 -9.16 21.87
CA ALA A 121 -12.96 -8.37 22.09
C ALA A 121 -12.66 -6.98 22.68
N HIS A 122 -11.70 -6.90 23.62
CA HIS A 122 -11.23 -5.64 24.19
C HIS A 122 -10.56 -4.75 23.14
N PHE A 123 -9.64 -5.30 22.35
CA PHE A 123 -8.96 -4.60 21.26
C PHE A 123 -9.93 -4.09 20.19
N VAL A 124 -10.87 -4.93 19.76
CA VAL A 124 -11.93 -4.54 18.81
C VAL A 124 -12.76 -3.39 19.38
N SER A 125 -13.15 -3.45 20.65
CA SER A 125 -13.89 -2.36 21.32
C SER A 125 -13.09 -1.05 21.32
N ASN A 126 -11.80 -1.12 21.66
CA ASN A 126 -10.93 0.06 21.70
C ASN A 126 -10.74 0.68 20.32
N LEU A 127 -10.52 -0.14 19.28
CA LEU A 127 -10.43 0.33 17.89
C LEU A 127 -11.71 1.03 17.42
N VAL A 128 -12.86 0.38 17.63
CA VAL A 128 -14.16 0.93 17.21
C VAL A 128 -14.44 2.26 17.92
N GLN A 129 -14.20 2.32 19.23
CA GLN A 129 -14.35 3.54 20.00
C GLN A 129 -13.43 4.65 19.47
N PHE A 130 -12.16 4.34 19.23
CA PHE A 130 -11.19 5.31 18.71
C PHE A 130 -11.57 5.87 17.34
N VAL A 131 -12.01 5.00 16.41
CA VAL A 131 -12.49 5.39 15.07
C VAL A 131 -13.67 6.36 15.18
N GLU A 132 -14.65 6.04 16.03
CA GLU A 132 -15.83 6.89 16.22
C GLU A 132 -15.51 8.23 16.91
N GLU A 133 -14.78 8.20 18.02
CA GLU A 133 -14.48 9.40 18.80
C GLU A 133 -13.55 10.37 18.07
N SER A 134 -12.64 9.85 17.24
CA SER A 134 -11.74 10.65 16.42
C SER A 134 -12.40 11.17 15.14
N GLY A 135 -13.48 10.54 14.68
CA GLY A 135 -14.22 10.94 13.48
C GLY A 135 -13.71 10.34 12.16
N PHE A 136 -12.96 9.24 12.22
CA PHE A 136 -12.53 8.49 11.04
C PHE A 136 -13.74 7.80 10.37
N ASP A 137 -13.62 7.56 9.06
CA ASP A 137 -14.61 6.85 8.23
C ASP A 137 -14.38 5.34 8.18
N GLY A 138 -13.33 4.83 8.84
CA GLY A 138 -13.01 3.41 8.86
C GLY A 138 -11.65 3.09 9.45
N LEU A 139 -11.29 1.81 9.34
CA LEU A 139 -10.07 1.20 9.85
C LEU A 139 -9.37 0.41 8.74
N ASP A 140 -8.04 0.49 8.70
CA ASP A 140 -7.19 -0.38 7.91
C ASP A 140 -6.33 -1.27 8.83
N LEU A 141 -6.37 -2.58 8.61
CA LEU A 141 -5.55 -3.54 9.34
C LEU A 141 -4.24 -3.78 8.59
N ASP A 142 -3.12 -3.44 9.23
CA ASP A 142 -1.78 -3.66 8.69
C ASP A 142 -0.95 -4.55 9.63
N TRP A 143 -1.49 -5.73 9.96
CA TRP A 143 -0.73 -6.75 10.67
C TRP A 143 0.25 -7.41 9.71
N GLU A 144 1.54 -7.13 9.90
CA GLU A 144 2.64 -7.67 9.09
C GLU A 144 3.49 -8.73 9.83
N TYR A 145 3.21 -10.03 9.76
CA TYR A 145 2.05 -10.70 9.14
C TYR A 145 1.53 -11.83 10.07
N PRO A 146 0.24 -12.19 10.00
CA PRO A 146 -0.31 -13.34 10.72
C PRO A 146 0.50 -14.61 10.41
N GLY A 147 0.92 -15.32 11.46
CA GLY A 147 1.67 -16.57 11.36
C GLY A 147 3.14 -16.39 10.94
N GLN A 148 3.63 -15.15 10.88
CA GLN A 148 4.98 -14.83 10.40
C GLN A 148 5.67 -13.83 11.34
N ARG A 149 7.00 -13.89 11.40
CA ARG A 149 7.87 -13.12 12.32
C ARG A 149 7.82 -13.60 13.78
N GLU A 150 8.66 -12.99 14.60
CA GLU A 150 8.81 -13.33 16.01
C GLU A 150 7.50 -13.13 16.79
N GLY A 151 7.15 -14.12 17.62
CA GLY A 151 5.92 -14.12 18.43
C GLY A 151 4.67 -14.68 17.74
N SER A 152 4.73 -14.98 16.44
CA SER A 152 3.59 -15.47 15.67
C SER A 152 3.28 -16.95 15.91
N GLN A 153 2.01 -17.31 15.71
CA GLN A 153 1.49 -18.66 15.89
C GLN A 153 0.76 -19.15 14.63
N GLU A 154 0.69 -20.46 14.41
CA GLU A 154 -0.08 -21.01 13.26
C GLU A 154 -1.57 -20.64 13.35
N SER A 155 -2.09 -20.52 14.58
CA SER A 155 -3.47 -20.12 14.84
C SER A 155 -3.79 -18.67 14.44
N ASP A 156 -2.77 -17.85 14.17
CA ASP A 156 -2.93 -16.46 13.70
C ASP A 156 -3.79 -16.38 12.43
N LYS A 157 -3.71 -17.40 11.56
CA LYS A 157 -4.53 -17.47 10.35
C LYS A 157 -6.02 -17.41 10.66
N GLN A 158 -6.46 -18.18 11.65
CA GLN A 158 -7.84 -18.20 12.10
C GLN A 158 -8.15 -16.96 12.96
N ALA A 159 -7.22 -16.55 13.82
CA ALA A 159 -7.38 -15.36 14.64
C ALA A 159 -7.57 -14.07 13.81
N PHE A 160 -6.92 -13.97 12.65
CA PHE A 160 -7.12 -12.86 11.72
C PHE A 160 -8.52 -12.87 11.09
N VAL A 161 -9.07 -14.05 10.77
CA VAL A 161 -10.47 -14.17 10.32
C VAL A 161 -11.43 -13.71 11.41
N ASP A 162 -11.20 -14.14 12.65
CA ASP A 162 -12.04 -13.75 13.79
C ASP A 162 -11.96 -12.25 14.06
N LEU A 163 -10.76 -11.66 14.03
CA LEU A 163 -10.56 -10.21 14.16
C LEU A 163 -11.34 -9.44 13.09
N VAL A 164 -11.17 -9.81 11.83
CA VAL A 164 -11.82 -9.14 10.69
C VAL A 164 -13.35 -9.27 10.76
N ARG A 165 -13.87 -10.43 11.17
CA ARG A 165 -15.32 -10.62 11.42
C ARG A 165 -15.81 -9.71 12.55
N ASP A 166 -15.16 -9.79 13.71
CA ASP A 166 -15.58 -9.08 14.92
C ASP A 166 -15.56 -7.56 14.72
N LEU A 167 -14.58 -7.03 13.98
CA LEU A 167 -14.54 -5.63 13.56
C LEU A 167 -15.67 -5.26 12.62
N LYS A 168 -15.92 -6.07 11.57
CA LYS A 168 -16.99 -5.75 10.60
C LYS A 168 -18.38 -5.76 11.23
N GLU A 169 -18.62 -6.64 12.21
CA GLU A 169 -19.88 -6.68 12.96
C GLU A 169 -20.15 -5.39 13.75
N GLN A 170 -19.10 -4.70 14.21
CA GLN A 170 -19.24 -3.44 14.95
C GLN A 170 -19.19 -2.19 14.04
N LEU A 171 -18.29 -2.18 13.05
CA LEU A 171 -18.10 -1.05 12.13
C LEU A 171 -19.21 -0.96 11.07
N GLY A 172 -19.66 -2.09 10.54
CA GLY A 172 -20.63 -2.16 9.44
C GLY A 172 -21.96 -1.44 9.73
N PRO A 173 -22.63 -1.69 10.87
CA PRO A 173 -23.87 -0.99 11.23
C PRO A 173 -23.73 0.52 11.36
N LYS A 174 -22.50 1.02 11.57
CA LYS A 174 -22.16 2.44 11.69
C LYS A 174 -21.81 3.07 10.33
N GLY A 175 -21.75 2.28 9.27
CA GLY A 175 -21.33 2.72 7.94
C GLY A 175 -19.83 3.00 7.82
N LEU A 176 -19.03 2.47 8.75
CA LEU A 176 -17.57 2.59 8.76
C LEU A 176 -16.94 1.48 7.92
N GLU A 177 -15.89 1.82 7.18
CA GLU A 177 -15.19 0.89 6.29
C GLU A 177 -14.13 0.09 7.04
N LEU A 178 -13.90 -1.15 6.59
CA LEU A 178 -12.84 -2.01 7.08
C LEU A 178 -11.97 -2.48 5.91
N MET A 179 -10.69 -2.18 5.97
CA MET A 179 -9.70 -2.51 4.96
C MET A 179 -8.56 -3.32 5.58
N ALA A 180 -7.72 -3.92 4.74
CA ALA A 180 -6.45 -4.51 5.18
C ALA A 180 -5.38 -4.37 4.11
N ALA A 181 -4.15 -4.07 4.53
CA ALA A 181 -2.95 -4.20 3.73
C ALA A 181 -2.39 -5.61 3.86
N VAL A 182 -2.03 -6.24 2.73
CA VAL A 182 -1.74 -7.69 2.70
C VAL A 182 -0.56 -8.04 1.76
N PRO A 183 0.23 -9.08 2.09
CA PRO A 183 1.36 -9.51 1.28
C PRO A 183 0.89 -10.26 0.05
N ILE A 184 1.77 -10.43 -0.94
CA ILE A 184 1.40 -11.00 -2.24
C ILE A 184 2.01 -12.37 -2.53
N THR A 185 2.95 -12.84 -1.71
CA THR A 185 3.65 -14.10 -1.98
C THR A 185 2.78 -15.29 -1.60
N GLN A 186 2.77 -16.34 -2.45
CA GLN A 186 2.00 -17.56 -2.21
C GLN A 186 2.30 -18.19 -0.84
N TRP A 187 3.56 -18.13 -0.41
CA TRP A 187 3.99 -18.64 0.89
C TRP A 187 3.38 -17.83 2.05
N ALA A 188 3.50 -16.50 2.04
CA ALA A 188 2.97 -15.65 3.12
C ALA A 188 1.44 -15.73 3.18
N VAL A 189 0.77 -15.67 2.02
CA VAL A 189 -0.69 -15.81 1.93
C VAL A 189 -1.14 -17.18 2.45
N GLY A 190 -0.43 -18.26 2.09
CA GLY A 190 -0.75 -19.62 2.53
C GLY A 190 -0.68 -19.80 4.04
N ILE A 191 0.29 -19.16 4.71
CA ILE A 191 0.48 -19.21 6.16
C ILE A 191 -0.58 -18.35 6.88
N GLY A 192 -0.73 -17.08 6.49
CA GLY A 192 -1.42 -16.10 7.32
C GLY A 192 -2.89 -15.85 7.00
N TYR A 193 -3.38 -16.26 5.83
CA TYR A 193 -4.63 -15.70 5.30
C TYR A 193 -5.61 -16.76 4.80
N ASP A 194 -6.80 -16.82 5.40
CA ASP A 194 -7.97 -17.42 4.78
C ASP A 194 -8.67 -16.35 3.93
N VAL A 195 -8.17 -16.21 2.70
CA VAL A 195 -8.56 -15.15 1.76
C VAL A 195 -10.07 -15.13 1.52
N ALA A 196 -10.70 -16.30 1.35
CA ALA A 196 -12.13 -16.38 1.06
C ALA A 196 -13.00 -15.90 2.24
N ASN A 197 -12.59 -16.19 3.49
CA ASN A 197 -13.37 -15.77 4.66
C ASN A 197 -13.13 -14.29 5.01
N ILE A 198 -11.90 -13.79 4.99
CA ILE A 198 -11.65 -12.36 5.25
C ILE A 198 -12.29 -11.46 4.18
N SER A 199 -12.32 -11.90 2.92
CA SER A 199 -12.91 -11.14 1.80
C SER A 199 -14.42 -10.92 1.94
N LYS A 200 -15.13 -11.66 2.80
CA LYS A 200 -16.55 -11.44 3.07
C LYS A 200 -16.78 -10.17 3.88
N HIS A 201 -15.80 -9.79 4.70
CA HIS A 201 -15.93 -8.75 5.72
C HIS A 201 -15.19 -7.47 5.34
N LEU A 202 -14.06 -7.56 4.65
CA LEU A 202 -13.29 -6.41 4.18
C LEU A 202 -14.01 -5.70 3.03
N ASP A 203 -14.02 -4.37 3.04
CA ASP A 203 -14.51 -3.53 1.95
C ASP A 203 -13.46 -3.45 0.83
N TYR A 204 -12.19 -3.22 1.21
CA TYR A 204 -11.03 -3.22 0.31
C TYR A 204 -9.87 -4.04 0.87
N ILE A 205 -9.06 -4.60 -0.04
CA ILE A 205 -7.87 -5.39 0.25
C ILE A 205 -6.72 -4.77 -0.54
N SER A 206 -5.86 -4.04 0.14
CA SER A 206 -4.71 -3.35 -0.43
C SER A 206 -3.55 -4.32 -0.60
N LEU A 207 -3.29 -4.75 -1.83
CA LEU A 207 -2.19 -5.65 -2.14
C LEU A 207 -0.87 -4.88 -2.07
N MET A 208 0.04 -5.26 -1.17
CA MET A 208 1.38 -4.69 -1.07
C MET A 208 2.28 -5.25 -2.18
N THR A 209 1.98 -4.85 -3.42
CA THR A 209 2.69 -5.26 -4.64
C THR A 209 3.99 -4.48 -4.83
N TYR A 210 4.81 -4.43 -3.78
CA TYR A 210 6.13 -3.81 -3.70
C TYR A 210 6.98 -4.56 -2.65
N ASP A 211 8.20 -4.09 -2.38
CA ASP A 211 9.20 -4.79 -1.56
C ASP A 211 9.49 -6.21 -2.04
N MET A 212 9.46 -6.40 -3.37
CA MET A 212 9.70 -7.70 -4.00
C MET A 212 11.18 -8.06 -3.98
N HIS A 213 12.05 -7.07 -4.16
CA HIS A 213 13.49 -7.23 -4.10
C HIS A 213 14.10 -6.18 -3.19
N GLY A 214 15.18 -6.53 -2.50
CA GLY A 214 15.79 -5.67 -1.50
C GLY A 214 17.10 -6.22 -0.95
N THR A 215 17.64 -5.55 0.06
CA THR A 215 18.98 -5.83 0.60
C THR A 215 19.09 -7.17 1.34
N TRP A 216 17.98 -7.88 1.52
CA TRP A 216 17.94 -9.24 2.05
C TRP A 216 18.37 -10.29 1.00
N GLU A 217 18.48 -9.91 -0.26
CA GLU A 217 19.04 -10.72 -1.34
C GLU A 217 20.55 -10.44 -1.50
N ASN A 218 21.22 -11.17 -2.41
CA ASN A 218 22.65 -10.97 -2.71
C ASN A 218 22.89 -10.19 -4.01
N VAL A 219 21.82 -9.85 -4.72
CA VAL A 219 21.87 -9.21 -6.04
C VAL A 219 20.80 -8.13 -6.14
N THR A 220 21.02 -7.15 -7.01
CA THR A 220 20.08 -6.06 -7.25
C THR A 220 18.80 -6.58 -7.89
N GLY A 221 17.67 -5.99 -7.52
CA GLY A 221 16.36 -6.28 -8.10
C GLY A 221 15.44 -5.06 -8.00
N SER A 222 14.42 -5.02 -8.85
CA SER A 222 13.47 -3.91 -8.86
C SER A 222 12.47 -4.02 -7.71
N ASN A 223 12.10 -2.91 -7.09
CA ASN A 223 11.17 -2.90 -5.96
C ASN A 223 9.81 -3.58 -6.28
N ALA A 224 9.28 -3.35 -7.49
CA ALA A 224 7.92 -3.79 -7.84
C ALA A 224 7.78 -4.12 -9.34
N PRO A 225 8.43 -5.16 -9.90
CA PRO A 225 8.20 -5.54 -11.30
C PRO A 225 6.72 -5.87 -11.57
N LEU A 226 6.11 -5.29 -12.62
CA LEU A 226 4.75 -5.65 -13.05
C LEU A 226 4.66 -7.12 -13.50
N TYR A 227 5.64 -7.55 -14.28
CA TYR A 227 5.74 -8.90 -14.83
C TYR A 227 7.10 -9.50 -14.49
N GLY A 228 7.13 -10.80 -14.19
CA GLY A 228 8.37 -11.48 -13.91
C GLY A 228 9.24 -11.64 -15.15
N GLN A 229 10.50 -11.98 -14.91
CA GLN A 229 11.50 -12.14 -15.95
C GLN A 229 12.25 -13.45 -15.72
N LEU A 230 12.53 -14.19 -16.81
CA LEU A 230 13.28 -15.45 -16.70
C LEU A 230 14.71 -15.25 -16.18
N THR A 231 15.23 -14.02 -16.27
CA THR A 231 16.55 -13.63 -15.75
C THR A 231 16.51 -13.26 -14.27
N ASP A 232 15.33 -13.24 -13.65
CA ASP A 232 15.16 -12.98 -12.23
C ASP A 232 15.60 -14.21 -11.40
N PRO A 233 16.49 -14.05 -10.42
CA PRO A 233 16.87 -15.12 -9.50
C PRO A 233 15.68 -15.73 -8.73
N ALA A 234 14.66 -14.93 -8.42
CA ALA A 234 13.42 -15.38 -7.80
C ALA A 234 12.48 -16.10 -8.79
N GLY A 235 12.84 -16.11 -10.07
CA GLY A 235 12.03 -16.65 -11.17
C GLY A 235 10.84 -15.74 -11.53
N ASP A 236 9.85 -16.30 -12.21
CA ASP A 236 8.70 -15.55 -12.75
C ASP A 236 7.53 -15.38 -11.75
N VAL A 237 7.81 -15.47 -10.43
CA VAL A 237 6.75 -15.52 -9.40
C VAL A 237 6.70 -14.32 -8.46
N LEU A 238 7.76 -13.52 -8.38
CA LEU A 238 7.84 -12.37 -7.47
C LEU A 238 7.59 -11.07 -8.23
N ASN A 239 6.35 -10.90 -8.70
CA ASN A 239 5.91 -9.75 -9.49
C ASN A 239 4.45 -9.41 -9.20
N VAL A 240 4.02 -8.22 -9.61
CA VAL A 240 2.65 -7.70 -9.39
C VAL A 240 1.60 -8.64 -9.97
N GLN A 241 1.79 -9.15 -11.20
CA GLN A 241 0.82 -10.05 -11.84
C GLN A 241 0.68 -11.38 -11.08
N ALA A 242 1.79 -12.02 -10.73
CA ALA A 242 1.79 -13.26 -9.98
C ALA A 242 1.15 -13.07 -8.59
N GLY A 243 1.50 -11.99 -7.91
CA GLY A 243 0.93 -11.62 -6.61
C GLY A 243 -0.59 -11.41 -6.64
N LEU A 244 -1.09 -10.70 -7.65
CA LEU A 244 -2.53 -10.56 -7.87
C LEU A 244 -3.21 -11.93 -8.08
N ASN A 245 -2.59 -12.81 -8.86
CA ASN A 245 -3.13 -14.13 -9.13
C ASN A 245 -3.23 -15.00 -7.88
N VAL A 246 -2.31 -14.86 -6.91
CA VAL A 246 -2.40 -15.55 -5.61
C VAL A 246 -3.72 -15.19 -4.93
N TRP A 247 -4.04 -13.90 -4.79
CA TRP A 247 -5.27 -13.47 -4.12
C TRP A 247 -6.54 -13.88 -4.86
N LEU A 248 -6.56 -13.72 -6.18
CA LEU A 248 -7.70 -14.12 -7.01
C LEU A 248 -7.98 -15.63 -6.90
N THR A 249 -6.94 -16.46 -6.99
CA THR A 249 -7.08 -17.92 -6.96
C THR A 249 -7.43 -18.45 -5.57
N ASN A 250 -7.09 -17.73 -4.50
CA ASN A 250 -7.48 -18.06 -3.13
C ASN A 250 -8.86 -17.49 -2.73
N GLY A 251 -9.58 -16.85 -3.65
CA GLY A 251 -11.00 -16.51 -3.48
C GLY A 251 -11.31 -15.04 -3.21
N ALA A 252 -10.35 -14.13 -3.35
CA ALA A 252 -10.62 -12.70 -3.25
C ALA A 252 -11.41 -12.20 -4.48
N PRO A 253 -12.54 -11.49 -4.30
CA PRO A 253 -13.21 -10.82 -5.41
C PRO A 253 -12.33 -9.70 -5.97
N ALA A 254 -12.10 -9.70 -7.29
CA ALA A 254 -11.32 -8.64 -7.96
C ALA A 254 -11.84 -7.23 -7.60
N SER A 255 -13.16 -7.07 -7.48
CA SER A 255 -13.82 -5.80 -7.12
C SER A 255 -13.57 -5.32 -5.68
N LYS A 256 -12.82 -6.07 -4.86
CA LYS A 256 -12.34 -5.66 -3.53
C LYS A 256 -10.83 -5.47 -3.47
N LEU A 257 -10.08 -5.97 -4.47
CA LEU A 257 -8.64 -5.86 -4.52
C LEU A 257 -8.23 -4.47 -5.00
N VAL A 258 -7.25 -3.88 -4.33
CA VAL A 258 -6.66 -2.57 -4.66
C VAL A 258 -5.17 -2.77 -4.89
N LEU A 259 -4.65 -2.32 -6.04
CA LEU A 259 -3.26 -2.58 -6.44
C LEU A 259 -2.30 -1.59 -5.78
N GLY A 260 -1.34 -2.05 -4.97
CA GLY A 260 -0.33 -1.20 -4.35
C GLY A 260 0.74 -0.70 -5.32
N LEU A 261 1.01 0.60 -5.30
CA LEU A 261 1.97 1.29 -6.15
C LEU A 261 2.97 2.04 -5.26
N PRO A 262 4.27 1.69 -5.30
CA PRO A 262 5.26 2.34 -4.48
C PRO A 262 5.64 3.72 -5.04
N SER A 263 5.73 4.73 -4.17
CA SER A 263 6.34 6.02 -4.49
C SER A 263 7.82 6.08 -4.06
N TYR A 264 8.48 4.93 -4.03
CA TYR A 264 9.88 4.77 -3.59
C TYR A 264 10.56 3.63 -4.34
N GLY A 265 11.88 3.57 -4.25
CA GLY A 265 12.71 2.51 -4.79
C GLY A 265 13.54 1.81 -3.73
N LYS A 266 14.00 0.60 -4.06
CA LYS A 266 15.00 -0.13 -3.27
C LYS A 266 16.38 0.10 -3.89
N SER A 267 17.32 0.51 -3.04
CA SER A 267 18.64 0.96 -3.43
C SER A 267 19.73 0.04 -2.90
N PHE A 268 20.85 -0.03 -3.63
CA PHE A 268 21.94 -0.94 -3.39
C PHE A 268 23.28 -0.26 -3.65
N THR A 269 24.30 -0.70 -2.93
CA THR A 269 25.70 -0.40 -3.26
C THR A 269 26.27 -1.61 -4.00
N LEU A 270 26.50 -1.48 -5.31
CA LEU A 270 27.08 -2.53 -6.17
C LEU A 270 28.44 -3.00 -5.64
N ALA A 271 28.73 -4.29 -5.82
CA ALA A 271 30.02 -4.87 -5.43
C ALA A 271 31.17 -4.43 -6.36
N SER A 272 30.88 -4.19 -7.64
CA SER A 272 31.80 -3.64 -8.62
C SER A 272 31.03 -2.93 -9.75
N LEU A 273 31.77 -2.30 -10.68
CA LEU A 273 31.18 -1.67 -11.88
C LEU A 273 31.09 -2.63 -13.07
N ASP A 274 31.42 -3.91 -12.91
CA ASP A 274 31.43 -4.89 -14.01
C ASP A 274 30.02 -5.23 -14.49
N ASN A 275 29.03 -5.15 -13.60
CA ASN A 275 27.61 -5.27 -13.91
C ASN A 275 26.83 -4.19 -13.14
N THR A 276 26.13 -3.32 -13.86
CA THR A 276 25.28 -2.26 -13.30
C THR A 276 23.80 -2.45 -13.62
N GLY A 277 23.42 -3.64 -14.12
CA GLY A 277 22.03 -4.01 -14.38
C GLY A 277 21.34 -4.65 -13.19
N THR A 278 20.10 -5.11 -13.39
CA THR A 278 19.40 -6.02 -12.48
C THR A 278 20.15 -7.35 -12.35
N GLY A 279 20.14 -7.96 -11.18
CA GLY A 279 20.87 -9.18 -10.88
C GLY A 279 22.38 -8.97 -10.63
N ALA A 280 22.84 -7.72 -10.55
CA ALA A 280 24.22 -7.41 -10.21
C ALA A 280 24.50 -7.67 -8.72
N PRO A 281 25.65 -8.27 -8.33
CA PRO A 281 26.00 -8.42 -6.93
C PRO A 281 26.15 -7.07 -6.20
N HIS A 282 25.74 -7.01 -4.93
CA HIS A 282 25.87 -5.82 -4.10
C HIS A 282 26.63 -6.08 -2.79
N ALA A 283 27.21 -5.02 -2.23
CA ALA A 283 27.86 -5.00 -0.92
C ALA A 283 26.89 -4.63 0.23
N GLY A 284 25.66 -4.22 -0.09
CA GLY A 284 24.63 -3.86 0.87
C GLY A 284 23.66 -2.83 0.31
N GLY A 285 22.92 -2.17 1.21
CA GLY A 285 22.01 -1.09 0.84
C GLY A 285 22.72 0.10 0.19
N GLY A 286 21.97 0.80 -0.66
CA GLY A 286 22.41 2.08 -1.20
C GLY A 286 22.54 3.12 -0.09
N ALA A 287 23.32 4.16 -0.36
CA ALA A 287 23.49 5.28 0.56
C ALA A 287 22.11 5.88 0.92
N PRO A 288 21.87 6.22 2.20
CA PRO A 288 20.62 6.80 2.62
C PRO A 288 20.37 8.13 1.89
N GLY A 289 19.12 8.36 1.51
CA GLY A 289 18.69 9.63 0.94
C GLY A 289 18.80 10.78 1.96
N PRO A 290 18.99 12.02 1.51
CA PRO A 290 19.19 13.17 2.40
C PRO A 290 17.96 13.53 3.25
N TYR A 291 16.77 13.01 2.91
CA TYR A 291 15.52 13.35 3.56
C TYR A 291 14.87 12.16 4.26
N THR A 292 14.81 10.99 3.61
CA THR A 292 14.30 9.76 4.23
C THR A 292 15.28 9.19 5.25
N GLY A 293 16.59 9.32 5.00
CA GLY A 293 17.64 8.81 5.89
C GLY A 293 17.73 7.29 5.97
N GLU A 294 17.01 6.55 5.12
CA GLU A 294 16.91 5.10 5.17
C GLU A 294 17.93 4.43 4.24
N THR A 295 18.82 3.62 4.79
CA THR A 295 19.77 2.85 3.98
C THR A 295 19.02 1.79 3.18
N GLY A 296 19.26 1.73 1.86
CA GLY A 296 18.62 0.74 0.99
C GLY A 296 17.23 1.12 0.46
N THR A 297 16.73 2.31 0.78
CA THR A 297 15.45 2.85 0.29
C THR A 297 15.65 4.31 -0.15
N LEU A 298 15.00 4.72 -1.23
CA LEU A 298 14.98 6.13 -1.66
C LEU A 298 13.56 6.53 -2.04
N ALA A 299 13.09 7.68 -1.57
CA ALA A 299 11.83 8.26 -2.05
C ALA A 299 11.92 8.61 -3.53
N TYR A 300 10.79 8.66 -4.25
CA TYR A 300 10.79 9.07 -5.66
C TYR A 300 11.39 10.47 -5.84
N TYR A 301 11.07 11.41 -4.95
CA TYR A 301 11.64 12.76 -5.00
C TYR A 301 13.17 12.78 -4.80
N GLU A 302 13.72 11.87 -3.97
CA GLU A 302 15.17 11.72 -3.80
C GLU A 302 15.83 11.17 -5.06
N ILE A 303 15.20 10.16 -5.68
CA ILE A 303 15.69 9.57 -6.93
C ILE A 303 15.71 10.62 -8.04
N CYS A 304 14.61 11.35 -8.25
CA CYS A 304 14.54 12.30 -9.35
C CYS A 304 15.43 13.53 -9.11
N LEU A 305 15.59 14.01 -7.87
CA LEU A 305 16.55 15.08 -7.56
C LEU A 305 17.99 14.63 -7.81
N ALA A 306 18.36 13.41 -7.41
CA ALA A 306 19.70 12.87 -7.66
C ALA A 306 20.01 12.76 -9.16
N GLN A 307 19.02 12.39 -9.98
CA GLN A 307 19.12 12.33 -11.44
C GLN A 307 19.27 13.71 -12.10
N GLN A 308 18.81 14.78 -11.47
CA GLN A 308 19.03 16.15 -11.96
C GLN A 308 20.41 16.69 -11.61
N GLN A 309 20.94 16.30 -10.45
CA GLN A 309 22.22 16.77 -9.95
C GLN A 309 23.41 16.02 -10.54
N SER A 310 23.20 14.79 -11.01
CA SER A 310 24.26 13.91 -11.51
C SER A 310 23.79 13.02 -12.65
N SER A 311 24.72 12.58 -13.50
CA SER A 311 24.42 11.73 -14.65
C SER A 311 24.18 10.28 -14.24
N TRP A 312 23.00 9.99 -13.69
CA TRP A 312 22.54 8.61 -13.50
C TRP A 312 22.23 7.97 -14.86
N ASN A 313 22.70 6.74 -15.06
CA ASN A 313 22.32 5.95 -16.21
C ASN A 313 20.99 5.26 -15.92
N VAL A 314 19.93 5.70 -16.60
CA VAL A 314 18.55 5.24 -16.39
C VAL A 314 18.19 4.21 -17.46
N THR A 315 17.68 3.06 -17.03
CA THR A 315 17.11 2.04 -17.90
C THR A 315 15.65 1.83 -17.54
N VAL A 316 14.77 1.94 -18.53
CA VAL A 316 13.33 1.67 -18.38
C VAL A 316 13.00 0.38 -19.11
N VAL A 317 12.57 -0.63 -18.36
CA VAL A 317 11.95 -1.83 -18.93
C VAL A 317 10.48 -1.51 -19.14
N LYS A 318 10.12 -1.25 -20.40
CA LYS A 318 8.80 -0.74 -20.80
C LYS A 318 7.65 -1.50 -20.13
N ASP A 319 6.73 -0.73 -19.56
CA ASP A 319 5.52 -1.21 -18.87
C ASP A 319 5.80 -2.20 -17.72
N ASN A 320 7.03 -2.27 -17.19
CA ASN A 320 7.41 -3.23 -16.15
C ASN A 320 8.05 -2.57 -14.93
N TYR A 321 9.27 -2.03 -15.07
CA TYR A 321 10.00 -1.33 -14.02
C TYR A 321 11.14 -0.48 -14.57
N ALA A 322 11.71 0.40 -13.74
CA ALA A 322 12.91 1.17 -14.05
C ALA A 322 14.02 0.87 -13.04
N PHE A 323 15.26 1.07 -13.48
CA PHE A 323 16.37 1.18 -12.56
C PHE A 323 17.33 2.27 -13.03
N ALA A 324 18.11 2.79 -12.11
CA ALA A 324 19.14 3.78 -12.39
C ALA A 324 20.41 3.46 -11.61
N SER A 325 21.57 3.82 -12.17
CA SER A 325 22.85 3.69 -11.46
C SER A 325 23.77 4.89 -11.67
N SER A 326 24.58 5.19 -10.66
CA SER A 326 25.61 6.22 -10.68
C SER A 326 26.79 5.79 -9.81
N GLY A 327 27.95 5.56 -10.43
CA GLY A 327 29.06 4.89 -9.76
C GLY A 327 28.59 3.53 -9.22
N LEU A 328 28.88 3.24 -7.95
CA LEU A 328 28.45 2.01 -7.28
C LEU A 328 27.01 2.09 -6.74
N GLN A 329 26.31 3.21 -6.87
CA GLN A 329 24.94 3.32 -6.40
C GLN A 329 23.96 2.83 -7.47
N TRP A 330 22.97 2.06 -7.05
CA TRP A 330 21.94 1.49 -7.91
C TRP A 330 20.59 1.60 -7.21
N VAL A 331 19.52 1.90 -7.95
CA VAL A 331 18.15 1.93 -7.42
C VAL A 331 17.15 1.37 -8.43
N GLY A 332 16.27 0.48 -7.97
CA GLY A 332 15.15 -0.06 -8.73
C GLY A 332 13.84 0.57 -8.22
N TYR A 333 13.06 1.17 -9.12
CA TYR A 333 11.93 2.03 -8.77
C TYR A 333 10.88 2.08 -9.88
N ASP A 334 9.74 2.70 -9.55
CA ASP A 334 8.72 3.06 -10.52
C ASP A 334 8.85 4.52 -10.95
N ASP A 335 8.79 4.77 -12.25
CA ASP A 335 8.61 6.11 -12.80
C ASP A 335 7.14 6.34 -13.20
N PRO A 336 6.74 7.58 -13.54
CA PRO A 336 5.35 7.87 -13.92
C PRO A 336 4.84 7.04 -15.10
N SER A 337 5.71 6.63 -16.04
CA SER A 337 5.28 5.80 -17.18
C SER A 337 4.94 4.38 -16.74
N ILE A 338 5.72 3.81 -15.82
CA ILE A 338 5.49 2.48 -15.23
C ILE A 338 4.26 2.52 -14.33
N THR A 339 4.13 3.53 -13.47
CA THR A 339 2.95 3.67 -12.60
C THR A 339 1.66 3.81 -13.41
N PHE A 340 1.70 4.55 -14.53
CA PHE A 340 0.58 4.60 -15.48
C PHE A 340 0.23 3.22 -16.04
N ALA A 341 1.22 2.43 -16.47
CA ALA A 341 1.00 1.08 -16.98
C ALA A 341 0.37 0.17 -15.92
N LYS A 342 0.83 0.24 -14.67
CA LYS A 342 0.26 -0.53 -13.55
C LYS A 342 -1.15 -0.10 -13.18
N GLY A 343 -1.46 1.20 -13.20
CA GLY A 343 -2.83 1.69 -13.04
C GLY A 343 -3.76 1.12 -14.11
N ARG A 344 -3.31 1.11 -15.36
CA ARG A 344 -4.06 0.50 -16.47
C ARG A 344 -4.23 -1.01 -16.29
N PHE A 345 -3.19 -1.70 -15.82
CA PHE A 345 -3.25 -3.13 -15.49
C PHE A 345 -4.32 -3.42 -14.42
N ALA A 346 -4.40 -2.61 -13.36
CA ALA A 346 -5.45 -2.74 -12.34
C ALA A 346 -6.86 -2.62 -12.94
N LYS A 347 -7.08 -1.62 -13.80
CA LYS A 347 -8.37 -1.45 -14.48
C LYS A 347 -8.72 -2.62 -15.39
N GLN A 348 -7.76 -3.12 -16.17
CA GLN A 348 -7.95 -4.27 -17.06
C GLN A 348 -8.34 -5.55 -16.29
N ASN A 349 -7.80 -5.72 -15.09
CA ASN A 349 -8.12 -6.83 -14.20
C ASN A 349 -9.37 -6.58 -13.33
N LYS A 350 -10.11 -5.48 -13.59
CA LYS A 350 -11.36 -5.12 -12.89
C LYS A 350 -11.17 -5.01 -11.37
N LEU A 351 -10.00 -4.53 -10.97
CA LEU A 351 -9.71 -4.25 -9.57
C LEU A 351 -10.55 -3.07 -9.07
N ALA A 352 -10.74 -2.97 -7.76
CA ALA A 352 -11.46 -1.87 -7.13
C ALA A 352 -10.76 -0.53 -7.37
N GLY A 353 -9.43 -0.54 -7.46
CA GLY A 353 -8.64 0.68 -7.53
C GLY A 353 -7.13 0.46 -7.43
N VAL A 354 -6.45 1.54 -7.05
CA VAL A 354 -5.01 1.60 -6.80
C VAL A 354 -4.74 2.19 -5.40
N MET A 355 -3.65 1.76 -4.79
CA MET A 355 -3.18 2.18 -3.47
C MET A 355 -1.75 2.72 -3.60
N TYR A 356 -1.38 3.72 -2.78
CA TYR A 356 -0.05 4.30 -2.78
C TYR A 356 0.62 4.20 -1.42
N TRP A 357 1.81 3.58 -1.41
CA TRP A 357 2.75 3.62 -0.30
C TRP A 357 4.00 4.41 -0.71
N ALA A 358 4.24 5.60 -0.19
CA ALA A 358 3.29 6.47 0.52
C ALA A 358 3.30 7.85 -0.14
N THR A 359 2.28 8.66 0.15
CA THR A 359 2.10 9.97 -0.49
C THR A 359 3.26 10.93 -0.25
N ASP A 360 3.88 10.83 0.93
CA ASP A 360 5.03 11.59 1.36
C ASP A 360 6.35 11.21 0.65
N LEU A 361 6.36 10.13 -0.15
CA LEU A 361 7.53 9.68 -0.91
C LEU A 361 7.47 10.10 -2.39
N ASP A 362 6.33 10.61 -2.87
CA ASP A 362 6.19 11.18 -4.21
C ASP A 362 6.82 12.59 -4.29
N ASP A 363 6.99 13.14 -5.49
CA ASP A 363 7.41 14.55 -5.68
C ASP A 363 6.23 15.49 -5.40
N PHE A 364 5.82 15.57 -4.13
CA PHE A 364 4.61 16.25 -3.68
C PHE A 364 4.65 17.77 -3.91
N ALA A 365 5.84 18.37 -3.87
CA ALA A 365 6.03 19.80 -4.14
C ALA A 365 6.46 20.11 -5.59
N GLY A 366 6.65 19.09 -6.43
CA GLY A 366 7.05 19.26 -7.83
C GLY A 366 8.48 19.77 -8.00
N TYR A 367 9.39 19.39 -7.10
CA TYR A 367 10.80 19.76 -7.13
C TYR A 367 11.50 19.33 -8.42
N CYS A 368 11.13 18.17 -8.96
CA CYS A 368 11.79 17.61 -10.14
C CYS A 368 11.17 18.13 -11.45
N SER A 369 9.85 18.15 -11.55
CA SER A 369 9.18 18.39 -12.85
C SER A 369 8.21 19.57 -12.85
N ARG A 370 8.11 20.34 -11.76
CA ARG A 370 7.05 21.33 -11.49
C ARG A 370 5.64 20.75 -11.49
N VAL A 371 5.51 19.42 -11.53
CA VAL A 371 4.26 18.69 -11.41
C VAL A 371 4.26 18.05 -10.04
N THR A 372 3.27 18.37 -9.21
CA THR A 372 3.07 17.73 -7.91
C THR A 372 2.51 16.32 -8.08
N TYR A 373 2.92 15.39 -7.22
CA TYR A 373 2.46 14.00 -7.17
C TYR A 373 2.48 13.26 -8.53
N PRO A 374 3.62 13.26 -9.26
CA PRO A 374 3.70 12.64 -10.58
C PRO A 374 3.45 11.13 -10.57
N ILE A 375 3.84 10.40 -9.52
CA ILE A 375 3.57 8.96 -9.41
C ILE A 375 2.08 8.71 -9.18
N ILE A 376 1.48 9.37 -8.20
CA ILE A 376 0.05 9.21 -7.88
C ILE A 376 -0.84 9.60 -9.06
N LYS A 377 -0.58 10.76 -9.67
CA LYS A 377 -1.36 11.21 -10.85
C LYS A 377 -1.25 10.23 -12.00
N ALA A 378 -0.06 9.65 -12.23
CA ALA A 378 0.14 8.71 -13.31
C ALA A 378 -0.65 7.41 -13.10
N GLY A 379 -0.60 6.83 -11.89
CA GLY A 379 -1.35 5.62 -11.56
C GLY A 379 -2.87 5.81 -11.67
N ILE A 380 -3.40 6.91 -11.12
CA ILE A 380 -4.84 7.26 -11.23
C ILE A 380 -5.23 7.44 -12.70
N LYS A 381 -4.42 8.16 -13.47
CA LYS A 381 -4.66 8.37 -14.91
C LYS A 381 -4.64 7.05 -15.68
N GLY A 382 -3.73 6.14 -15.33
CA GLY A 382 -3.67 4.79 -15.89
C GLY A 382 -4.96 4.02 -15.61
N PHE A 383 -5.42 4.02 -14.36
CA PHE A 383 -6.64 3.35 -13.95
C PHE A 383 -7.90 3.90 -14.64
N ASN A 384 -7.97 5.21 -14.86
CA ASN A 384 -9.11 5.88 -15.50
C ASN A 384 -9.01 5.94 -17.04
N SER A 385 -8.02 5.29 -17.67
CA SER A 385 -7.77 5.39 -19.11
C SER A 385 -8.62 4.46 -20.00
N LEU A 386 -9.41 3.57 -19.40
CA LEU A 386 -10.27 2.57 -20.07
C LEU A 386 -11.68 2.64 -19.51
#